data_AF-A0A519NR88-F1
#
_entry.id   AF-A0A519NR88-F1
#
_cell.length_a   1.000
_cell.length_b   1.000
_cell.length_c   1.000
_cell.angle_alpha   90.00
_cell.angle_beta   90.00
_cell.angle_gamma   90.00
#
_symmetry.space_group_name_H-M   'P 1'
#
loop_
_entity.id
_entity.type
_entity.pdbx_description
1 polymer ?
#
loop_
_entity_poly.entity_id
_entity_poly.type
_entity_poly.pdbx_seq_one_letter_code
_entity_poly.pdbx_strand_id
1 'polypeptide(L)'
;MNKIFIFCLLAISCFGFQLFAQKAQNPVIYADVPDLSMIRVGKNYYMSSTTMHMSPGLPIMKSNDLINWKMLGYAYDTLANVDALNLVNGKTGYGKGSWASSLRNYNGTFYVSTFAQTTGKTTLFSTKDIEKGNWKR
;
A
#
# COMPACT_ATOMS: atom_id res chain seq x y z
N MET A 1 42.15 39.15 -3.01
CA MET A 1 41.08 38.15 -3.25
C MET A 1 40.56 38.32 -4.66
N ASN A 2 40.75 37.31 -5.51
CA ASN A 2 40.61 37.44 -6.96
C ASN A 2 39.12 37.51 -7.34
N LYS A 3 38.68 38.62 -7.94
CA LYS A 3 37.27 38.83 -8.38
C LYS A 3 36.77 37.72 -9.33
N ILE A 4 37.70 37.09 -10.05
CA ILE A 4 37.48 35.90 -10.89
C ILE A 4 37.02 34.67 -10.10
N PHE A 5 37.50 34.48 -8.87
CA PHE A 5 37.11 33.34 -8.02
C PHE A 5 35.67 33.50 -7.50
N ILE A 6 35.26 34.73 -7.18
CA ILE A 6 33.89 35.05 -6.76
C ILE A 6 32.91 34.87 -7.92
N PHE A 7 33.30 35.23 -9.15
CA PHE A 7 32.47 35.06 -10.34
C PHE A 7 32.24 33.58 -10.72
N CYS A 8 33.25 32.71 -10.53
CA CYS A 8 33.09 31.27 -10.76
C CYS A 8 32.17 30.60 -9.72
N LEU A 9 32.23 31.03 -8.45
CA LEU A 9 31.35 30.52 -7.38
C LEU A 9 29.88 30.93 -7.59
N LEU A 10 29.62 32.13 -8.13
CA LEU A 10 28.27 32.57 -8.50
C LEU A 10 27.73 31.84 -9.74
N ALA A 11 28.58 31.54 -10.73
CA ALA A 11 28.16 30.81 -11.94
C ALA A 11 27.74 29.35 -11.63
N ILE A 12 28.38 28.69 -10.66
CA ILE A 12 28.00 27.35 -10.21
C ILE A 12 26.65 27.36 -9.47
N SER A 13 26.29 28.46 -8.80
CA SER A 13 24.98 28.61 -8.15
C SER A 13 23.81 28.78 -9.12
N CYS A 14 24.08 29.10 -10.39
CA CYS A 14 23.07 29.30 -11.43
C CYS A 14 22.76 28.06 -12.27
N PHE A 15 23.45 26.93 -12.05
CA PHE A 15 22.94 25.63 -12.50
C PHE A 15 21.79 25.23 -11.56
N GLY A 16 20.66 25.89 -11.73
CA GLY A 16 19.43 25.59 -11.04
C GLY A 16 19.11 24.11 -11.23
N PHE A 17 18.97 23.40 -10.11
CA PHE A 17 18.37 22.08 -10.11
C PHE A 17 17.01 22.20 -10.79
N GLN A 18 16.90 21.73 -12.03
CA GLN A 18 15.59 21.51 -12.62
C GLN A 18 14.93 20.41 -11.79
N LEU A 19 13.95 20.80 -10.98
CA LEU A 19 13.01 19.87 -10.38
C LEU A 19 12.27 19.18 -11.55
N PHE A 20 12.71 17.99 -11.91
CA PHE A 20 11.93 17.13 -12.80
C PHE A 20 10.67 16.73 -12.05
N ALA A 21 9.57 17.44 -12.31
CA ALA A 21 8.26 17.00 -11.87
C ALA A 21 7.97 15.67 -12.55
N GLN A 22 7.77 14.61 -11.77
CA GLN A 22 7.37 13.32 -12.30
C GLN A 22 6.00 13.48 -12.98
N LYS A 23 5.98 13.39 -14.31
CA LYS A 23 4.74 13.44 -15.07
C LYS A 23 3.92 12.19 -14.73
N ALA A 24 2.69 12.39 -14.26
CA ALA A 24 1.75 11.30 -14.04
C ALA A 24 1.51 10.57 -15.37
N GLN A 25 1.73 9.26 -15.38
CA GLN A 25 1.51 8.40 -16.54
C GLN A 25 0.93 7.07 -16.10
N ASN A 26 -0.03 6.56 -16.86
CA ASN A 26 -0.59 5.23 -16.64
C ASN A 26 0.28 4.14 -17.28
N PRO A 27 0.37 2.95 -16.65
CA PRO A 27 -0.19 2.64 -15.32
C PRO A 27 0.60 3.32 -14.20
N VAL A 28 -0.11 3.94 -13.23
CA VAL A 28 0.53 4.62 -12.08
C VAL A 28 1.37 3.68 -11.22
N ILE A 29 0.96 2.42 -11.13
CA ILE A 29 1.76 1.33 -10.56
C ILE A 29 1.86 0.26 -11.64
N TYR A 30 3.05 0.08 -12.22
CA TYR A 30 3.29 -0.95 -13.23
C TYR A 30 3.67 -2.28 -12.57
N ALA A 31 2.76 -2.82 -11.75
CA ALA A 31 2.93 -4.07 -11.01
C ALA A 31 1.56 -4.72 -10.73
N ASP A 32 1.56 -5.94 -10.17
CA ASP A 32 0.34 -6.64 -9.77
C ASP A 32 -0.23 -6.07 -8.47
N VAL A 33 -1.13 -5.09 -8.61
CA VAL A 33 -1.83 -4.43 -7.50
C VAL A 33 -3.33 -4.34 -7.82
N PRO A 34 -4.06 -5.46 -7.79
CA PRO A 34 -5.46 -5.53 -8.19
C PRO A 34 -6.43 -5.06 -7.09
N ASP A 35 -7.71 -4.92 -7.45
CA ASP A 35 -8.85 -4.65 -6.53
C ASP A 35 -8.62 -3.49 -5.55
N LEU A 36 -8.16 -2.36 -6.06
CA LEU A 36 -7.83 -1.19 -5.25
C LEU A 36 -9.04 -0.66 -4.47
N SER A 37 -8.89 -0.50 -3.16
CA SER A 37 -9.84 0.25 -2.32
C SER A 37 -9.14 1.44 -1.69
N MET A 38 -9.49 2.65 -2.12
CA MET A 38 -8.77 3.87 -1.79
C MET A 38 -9.60 4.84 -0.96
N ILE A 39 -8.96 5.52 -0.01
CA ILE A 39 -9.53 6.63 0.76
C ILE A 39 -8.53 7.76 0.91
N ARG A 40 -9.03 8.96 1.25
CA ARG A 40 -8.22 10.11 1.65
C ARG A 40 -8.50 10.45 3.12
N VAL A 41 -7.44 10.68 3.89
CA VAL A 41 -7.53 11.20 5.27
C VAL A 41 -6.54 12.36 5.41
N GLY A 42 -7.07 13.58 5.49
CA GLY A 42 -6.26 14.80 5.47
C GLY A 42 -5.49 14.95 4.15
N LYS A 43 -4.15 14.99 4.26
CA LYS A 43 -3.22 15.17 3.13
C LYS A 43 -2.75 13.85 2.50
N ASN A 44 -3.12 12.72 3.10
CA ASN A 44 -2.65 11.40 2.71
C ASN A 44 -3.77 10.62 2.02
N TYR A 45 -3.37 9.83 1.03
CA TYR A 45 -4.17 8.80 0.41
C TYR A 45 -3.69 7.45 0.90
N TYR A 46 -4.64 6.55 1.15
CA TYR A 46 -4.37 5.17 1.54
C TYR A 46 -5.11 4.25 0.59
N MET A 47 -4.50 3.12 0.26
CA MET A 47 -5.20 2.06 -0.46
C MET A 47 -4.91 0.69 0.15
N SER A 48 -5.88 -0.20 0.04
CA SER A 48 -5.70 -1.65 0.15
C SER A 48 -5.77 -2.31 -1.23
N SER A 49 -5.19 -3.50 -1.36
CA SER A 49 -5.21 -4.30 -2.59
C SER A 49 -5.31 -5.81 -2.27
N THR A 50 -5.57 -6.63 -3.28
CA THR A 50 -5.71 -8.09 -3.18
C THR A 50 -4.37 -8.79 -3.42
N THR A 51 -4.01 -9.77 -2.58
CA THR A 51 -2.87 -10.68 -2.81
C THR A 51 -3.25 -12.17 -2.72
N MET A 52 -4.55 -12.47 -2.64
CA MET A 52 -5.10 -13.83 -2.65
C MET A 52 -4.47 -14.75 -1.59
N HIS A 53 -3.60 -15.65 -2.02
CA HIS A 53 -3.00 -16.75 -1.25
C HIS A 53 -1.65 -16.39 -0.64
N MET A 54 -1.15 -15.18 -0.88
CA MET A 54 0.10 -14.70 -0.27
C MET A 54 -0.08 -14.47 1.23
N SER A 55 1.02 -14.66 1.97
CA SER A 55 1.14 -14.48 3.41
C SER A 55 2.44 -13.70 3.67
N PRO A 56 2.40 -12.49 4.28
CA PRO A 56 1.23 -11.75 4.78
C PRO A 56 0.29 -11.25 3.65
N GLY A 57 -0.94 -10.86 4.02
CA GLY A 57 -1.99 -10.49 3.06
C GLY A 57 -2.74 -9.20 3.39
N LEU A 58 -3.52 -8.71 2.42
CA LEU A 58 -4.11 -7.36 2.42
C LEU A 58 -3.03 -6.25 2.51
N PRO A 59 -2.22 -6.04 1.46
CA PRO A 59 -1.25 -4.95 1.44
C PRO A 59 -1.94 -3.59 1.60
N ILE A 60 -1.32 -2.72 2.39
CA ILE A 60 -1.73 -1.34 2.64
C ILE A 60 -0.64 -0.41 2.13
N MET A 61 -1.02 0.58 1.31
CA MET A 61 -0.11 1.57 0.75
C MET A 61 -0.55 2.99 1.07
N LYS A 62 0.41 3.91 1.03
CA LYS A 62 0.21 5.36 1.24
C LYS A 62 0.76 6.16 0.06
N SER A 63 0.08 7.25 -0.26
CA SER A 63 0.57 8.27 -1.18
C SER A 63 0.17 9.66 -0.68
N ASN A 64 0.87 10.68 -1.16
CA ASN A 64 0.54 12.09 -0.93
C ASN A 64 0.07 12.80 -2.21
N ASP A 65 0.24 12.16 -3.37
CA ASP A 65 0.06 12.77 -4.70
C ASP A 65 -0.73 11.88 -5.69
N LEU A 66 -1.20 10.70 -5.25
CA LEU A 66 -1.86 9.66 -6.06
C LEU A 66 -0.97 8.97 -7.11
N ILE A 67 0.30 9.36 -7.23
CA ILE A 67 1.24 8.84 -8.24
C ILE A 67 2.30 7.97 -7.57
N ASN A 68 2.93 8.48 -6.51
CA ASN A 68 3.99 7.81 -5.79
C ASN A 68 3.42 7.09 -4.57
N TRP A 69 3.47 5.76 -4.61
CA TRP A 69 2.92 4.90 -3.58
C TRP A 69 4.03 4.15 -2.84
N LYS A 70 3.90 4.07 -1.52
CA LYS A 70 4.77 3.26 -0.66
C LYS A 70 3.97 2.23 0.10
N MET A 71 4.53 1.03 0.26
CA MET A 71 3.99 0.02 1.17
C MET A 71 4.11 0.50 2.62
N LEU A 72 3.05 0.33 3.40
CA LEU A 72 3.06 0.49 4.85
C LEU A 72 3.15 -0.86 5.57
N GLY A 73 2.54 -1.89 5.00
CA GLY A 73 2.48 -3.23 5.59
C GLY A 73 1.27 -4.00 5.11
N TYR A 74 0.80 -4.92 5.95
CA TYR A 74 -0.28 -5.86 5.65
C TYR A 74 -1.30 -5.88 6.79
N ALA A 75 -2.55 -6.26 6.50
CA ALA A 75 -3.60 -6.34 7.53
C ALA A 75 -3.53 -7.59 8.39
N TYR A 76 -2.89 -8.66 7.89
CA TYR A 76 -2.71 -9.91 8.63
C TYR A 76 -1.46 -10.67 8.19
N ASP A 77 -0.91 -11.48 9.10
CA ASP A 77 0.18 -12.41 8.80
C ASP A 77 -0.34 -13.68 8.12
N THR A 78 -1.25 -14.41 8.79
CA THR A 78 -1.86 -15.63 8.26
C THR A 78 -3.38 -15.49 8.21
N LEU A 79 -4.00 -15.80 7.07
CA LEU A 79 -5.45 -15.62 6.90
C LEU A 79 -6.26 -16.57 7.79
N ALA A 80 -5.90 -17.86 7.85
CA ALA A 80 -6.48 -18.86 8.73
C ALA A 80 -5.60 -20.12 8.79
N ASN A 81 -5.76 -20.93 9.83
CA ASN A 81 -5.10 -22.23 9.97
C ASN A 81 -6.00 -23.34 9.39
N VAL A 82 -5.92 -23.55 8.07
CA VAL A 82 -6.66 -24.60 7.35
C VAL A 82 -5.76 -25.26 6.31
N ASP A 83 -5.98 -26.54 6.00
CA ASP A 83 -5.12 -27.31 5.11
C ASP A 83 -4.76 -26.60 3.80
N ALA A 84 -5.75 -26.00 3.14
CA ALA A 84 -5.56 -25.33 1.85
C ALA A 84 -4.64 -24.10 1.92
N LEU A 85 -4.58 -23.42 3.08
CA LEU A 85 -3.69 -22.27 3.31
C LEU A 85 -2.33 -22.68 3.89
N ASN A 86 -2.24 -23.88 4.47
CA ASN A 86 -1.01 -24.45 5.01
C ASN A 86 -0.25 -25.36 4.03
N LEU A 87 -0.82 -25.62 2.85
CA LEU A 87 -0.26 -26.51 1.82
C LEU A 87 -0.05 -27.95 2.32
N VAL A 88 -0.96 -28.45 3.17
CA VAL A 88 -0.91 -29.81 3.72
C VAL A 88 -2.00 -30.69 3.12
N ASN A 89 -1.83 -32.01 3.23
CA ASN A 89 -2.79 -33.02 2.76
C ASN A 89 -3.15 -32.88 1.26
N GLY A 90 -2.20 -32.40 0.44
CA GLY A 90 -2.39 -32.19 -1.00
C GLY A 90 -3.38 -31.07 -1.36
N LYS A 91 -3.78 -30.21 -0.40
CA LYS A 91 -4.71 -29.10 -0.64
C LYS A 91 -3.96 -27.80 -0.90
N THR A 92 -4.50 -26.96 -1.78
CA THR A 92 -3.92 -25.64 -2.12
C THR A 92 -4.97 -24.54 -2.16
N GLY A 93 -4.55 -23.30 -1.92
CA GLY A 93 -5.37 -22.09 -1.99
C GLY A 93 -5.08 -21.18 -3.18
N TYR A 94 -4.34 -21.62 -4.21
CA TYR A 94 -3.97 -20.77 -5.36
C TYR A 94 -5.20 -20.11 -6.03
N GLY A 95 -5.09 -18.82 -6.35
CA GLY A 95 -6.21 -18.00 -6.86
C GLY A 95 -7.33 -17.72 -5.84
N LYS A 96 -7.22 -18.26 -4.62
CA LYS A 96 -8.14 -18.08 -3.50
C LYS A 96 -7.41 -17.42 -2.32
N GLY A 97 -8.06 -17.33 -1.18
CA GLY A 97 -7.58 -16.55 -0.03
C GLY A 97 -8.35 -15.24 0.08
N SER A 98 -7.70 -14.15 0.48
CA SER A 98 -8.36 -12.85 0.58
C SER A 98 -8.57 -12.23 -0.80
N TRP A 99 -9.82 -11.96 -1.17
CA TRP A 99 -10.18 -11.25 -2.40
C TRP A 99 -10.40 -9.75 -2.15
N ALA A 100 -11.07 -9.07 -3.09
CA ALA A 100 -11.30 -7.63 -3.06
C ALA A 100 -11.64 -7.11 -1.66
N SER A 101 -10.95 -6.04 -1.29
CA SER A 101 -11.05 -5.42 0.01
C SER A 101 -11.86 -4.12 -0.03
N SER A 102 -12.32 -3.66 1.14
CA SER A 102 -12.96 -2.35 1.31
C SER A 102 -12.32 -1.60 2.47
N LEU A 103 -11.54 -0.55 2.16
CA LEU A 103 -10.87 0.30 3.14
C LEU A 103 -11.72 1.54 3.43
N ARG A 104 -12.02 1.81 4.71
CA ARG A 104 -12.78 2.99 5.16
C ARG A 104 -12.12 3.63 6.38
N ASN A 105 -12.33 4.93 6.56
CA ASN A 105 -12.00 5.63 7.80
C ASN A 105 -13.25 6.27 8.36
N TYR A 106 -13.47 6.10 9.66
CA TYR A 106 -14.56 6.74 10.37
C TYR A 106 -14.08 7.12 11.77
N ASN A 107 -14.25 8.41 12.13
CA ASN A 107 -13.85 8.97 13.42
C ASN A 107 -12.43 8.55 13.87
N GLY A 108 -11.46 8.66 12.95
CA GLY A 108 -10.05 8.35 13.24
C GLY A 108 -9.72 6.85 13.32
N THR A 109 -10.69 5.96 13.12
CA THR A 109 -10.46 4.52 13.05
C THR A 109 -10.51 4.06 11.60
N PHE A 110 -9.48 3.35 11.18
CA PHE A 110 -9.42 2.68 9.88
C PHE A 110 -10.02 1.29 9.98
N TYR A 111 -10.82 0.95 8.99
CA TYR A 111 -11.48 -0.34 8.84
C TYR A 111 -11.12 -0.89 7.48
N VAL A 112 -10.67 -2.14 7.41
CA VAL A 112 -10.52 -2.83 6.13
C VAL A 112 -11.20 -4.18 6.19
N SER A 113 -12.16 -4.41 5.30
CA SER A 113 -12.82 -5.70 5.17
C SER A 113 -12.33 -6.45 3.95
N THR A 114 -12.35 -7.78 4.03
CA THR A 114 -12.12 -8.70 2.91
C THR A 114 -12.99 -9.92 3.09
N PHE A 115 -13.20 -10.69 2.04
CA PHE A 115 -13.81 -12.03 2.14
C PHE A 115 -12.89 -13.07 1.51
N ALA A 116 -13.05 -14.32 1.94
CA ALA A 116 -12.26 -15.44 1.44
C ALA A 116 -13.12 -16.68 1.25
N GLN A 117 -13.23 -17.15 0.00
CA GLN A 117 -13.91 -18.41 -0.30
C GLN A 117 -13.26 -19.59 0.43
N THR A 118 -11.93 -19.58 0.60
CA THR A 118 -11.17 -20.65 1.28
C THR A 118 -11.65 -20.90 2.71
N THR A 119 -12.12 -19.86 3.40
CA THR A 119 -12.62 -19.96 4.78
C THR A 119 -14.15 -19.83 4.88
N GLY A 120 -14.82 -19.40 3.81
CA GLY A 120 -16.25 -19.09 3.81
C GLY A 120 -16.60 -17.87 4.68
N LYS A 121 -15.64 -16.98 4.99
CA LYS A 121 -15.81 -15.87 5.93
C LYS A 121 -15.50 -14.52 5.31
N THR A 122 -16.23 -13.51 5.77
CA THR A 122 -15.85 -12.10 5.67
C THR A 122 -15.11 -11.72 6.95
N THR A 123 -13.95 -11.09 6.82
CA THR A 123 -13.14 -10.60 7.94
C THR A 123 -13.11 -9.07 7.91
N LEU A 124 -13.26 -8.44 9.06
CA LEU A 124 -13.06 -7.01 9.26
C LEU A 124 -11.82 -6.80 10.13
N PHE A 125 -10.91 -5.93 9.69
CA PHE A 125 -9.78 -5.50 10.48
C PHE A 125 -9.94 -4.03 10.84
N SER A 126 -9.45 -3.62 12.02
CA SER A 126 -9.50 -2.23 12.45
C SER A 126 -8.20 -1.77 13.12
N THR A 127 -7.83 -0.51 12.90
CA THR A 127 -6.72 0.13 13.61
C THR A 127 -6.92 1.63 13.76
N LYS A 128 -6.34 2.22 14.80
CA LYS A 128 -6.24 3.69 14.94
C LYS A 128 -4.99 4.27 14.28
N ASP A 129 -4.01 3.42 13.95
CA ASP A 129 -2.73 3.83 13.37
C ASP A 129 -2.41 2.94 12.16
N ILE A 130 -2.89 3.37 10.99
CA ILE A 130 -2.69 2.66 9.72
C ILE A 130 -1.21 2.66 9.29
N GLU A 131 -0.41 3.61 9.76
CA GLU A 131 1.02 3.70 9.40
C GLU A 131 1.86 2.66 10.14
N LYS A 132 1.41 2.20 11.31
CA LYS A 132 2.07 1.12 12.07
C LYS A 132 1.46 -0.26 11.85
N GLY A 133 0.29 -0.36 11.21
CA GLY A 133 -0.30 -1.65 10.83
C GLY A 133 -0.73 -2.55 12.01
N ASN A 134 -0.96 -1.99 13.20
CA ASN A 134 -1.45 -2.75 14.36
C ASN A 134 -2.95 -3.07 14.21
N TRP A 135 -3.27 -3.93 13.25
CA TRP A 135 -4.64 -4.30 12.89
C TRP A 135 -5.21 -5.32 13.87
N LYS A 136 -6.43 -5.03 14.35
CA LYS A 136 -7.23 -5.95 15.16
C LYS A 136 -8.26 -6.63 14.26
N ARG A 137 -8.28 -7.95 14.30
CA ARG A 137 -9.28 -8.80 13.65
C ARG A 137 -10.55 -8.89 14.49
#